data_AF-A0A812YEM2-F1
#
_entry.id   AF-A0A812YEM2-F1
#
_cell.length_a   1.000
_cell.length_b   1.000
_cell.length_c   1.000
_cell.angle_alpha   90.00
_cell.angle_beta   90.00
_cell.angle_gamma   90.00
#
_symmetry.space_group_name_H-M   'P 1'
#
loop_
_entity.id
_entity.type
_entity.pdbx_description
1 polymer ?
#
loop_
_entity_poly.entity_id
_entity_poly.type
_entity_poly.pdbx_seq_one_letter_code
_entity_poly.pdbx_strand_id
1 'polypeptide(L)'
;MRSPSPCLCVNKIDSFAGLPSQRGVSAFAASKLRATCGVRIEHAAAIGALFSGIADGDAEELILEVVSTAADDSRGVRPSGFKEAQQLQVNKLSTESGFEALSLRYSEAVRATWPDDYRFQASKRSWRASIAFAPDKAYVLQMATRAEERSEDAVKWDLEDAKSAGSYAHRFNLYSREHAREAGEAVDELPCVKVAAPVACRVVKTSFPALLPVGAYCTLWPYSDPE
;
A
#
# COMPACT_ATOMS: atom_id res chain seq x y z
N MET A 1 2.23 51.53 13.49
CA MET A 1 1.10 51.26 14.39
C MET A 1 0.17 50.24 13.76
N ARG A 2 0.24 48.98 14.19
CA ARG A 2 -0.81 47.94 14.14
C ARG A 2 -0.36 46.84 15.12
N SER A 3 -1.23 46.49 16.06
CA SER A 3 -1.12 45.32 16.94
C SER A 3 -1.22 44.02 16.11
N PRO A 4 -0.72 42.88 16.61
CA PRO A 4 -1.54 42.03 17.49
C PRO A 4 -0.78 41.41 18.68
N SER A 5 -1.53 41.03 19.71
CA SER A 5 -1.14 40.14 20.81
C SER A 5 -2.06 38.90 20.76
N PRO A 6 -1.93 37.92 21.68
CA PRO A 6 -0.84 36.94 21.86
C PRO A 6 -1.41 35.49 21.86
N CYS A 7 -0.56 34.46 21.97
CA CYS A 7 -0.87 33.21 22.72
C CYS A 7 0.40 32.34 22.85
N LEU A 8 1.02 32.44 24.01
CA LEU A 8 1.94 31.45 24.59
C LEU A 8 1.10 30.53 25.49
N CYS A 9 1.26 29.22 25.38
CA CYS A 9 1.13 28.30 26.51
C CYS A 9 2.00 27.06 26.27
N VAL A 10 3.03 26.97 27.12
CA VAL A 10 3.96 25.87 27.34
C VAL A 10 3.31 24.89 28.34
N ASN A 11 3.48 23.58 28.13
CA ASN A 11 3.46 22.53 29.17
C ASN A 11 4.34 21.42 28.59
N LYS A 12 5.63 21.27 28.94
CA LYS A 12 6.24 20.89 30.23
C LYS A 12 5.55 19.70 30.88
N ILE A 13 6.13 18.51 30.69
CA ILE A 13 5.87 17.32 31.49
C ILE A 13 7.16 17.12 32.30
N ASP A 14 7.09 17.43 33.60
CA ASP A 14 8.17 17.20 34.56
C ASP A 14 8.22 15.72 34.96
N SER A 15 9.45 15.25 35.14
CA SER A 15 9.85 13.93 35.65
C SER A 15 9.46 13.73 37.12
N PHE A 16 9.14 12.49 37.51
CA PHE A 16 9.24 12.04 38.90
C PHE A 16 9.79 10.61 38.97
N ALA A 17 10.86 10.45 39.74
CA ALA A 17 11.60 9.20 39.95
C ALA A 17 11.10 8.44 41.20
N GLY A 18 11.29 7.11 41.23
CA GLY A 18 11.28 6.31 42.47
C GLY A 18 10.79 4.85 42.33
N LEU A 19 11.72 3.90 42.18
CA LEU A 19 11.58 2.47 42.51
C LEU A 19 11.70 2.29 44.06
N PRO A 20 11.27 1.17 44.74
CA PRO A 20 11.48 -0.23 44.31
C PRO A 20 10.46 -1.33 44.77
N SER A 21 10.64 -2.55 44.19
CA SER A 21 10.50 -3.92 44.77
C SER A 21 9.25 -4.36 45.57
N GLN A 22 8.48 -5.34 45.07
CA GLN A 22 8.38 -6.71 45.63
C GLN A 22 7.36 -7.63 44.90
N ARG A 23 7.79 -8.89 44.70
CA ARG A 23 7.10 -10.20 44.63
C ARG A 23 5.57 -10.28 44.42
N GLY A 24 5.20 -10.95 43.32
CA GLY A 24 4.26 -12.09 43.22
C GLY A 24 2.82 -11.95 43.71
N VAL A 25 1.85 -12.25 42.83
CA VAL A 25 0.77 -13.26 42.98
C VAL A 25 -0.17 -13.16 41.77
N SER A 26 -0.51 -14.32 41.21
CA SER A 26 -1.55 -14.58 40.20
C SER A 26 -2.94 -14.14 40.68
N ALA A 27 -3.74 -13.52 39.81
CA ALA A 27 -5.17 -13.82 39.70
C ALA A 27 -5.84 -13.13 38.49
N PHE A 28 -6.61 -13.94 37.78
CA PHE A 28 -7.66 -13.57 36.82
C PHE A 28 -8.58 -12.45 37.34
N ALA A 29 -8.91 -11.49 36.47
CA ALA A 29 -10.20 -10.82 36.49
C ALA A 29 -10.58 -10.39 35.06
N ALA A 30 -11.50 -11.15 34.47
CA ALA A 30 -12.23 -10.74 33.28
C ALA A 30 -13.13 -9.55 33.62
N SER A 31 -13.02 -8.46 32.88
CA SER A 31 -14.10 -7.46 32.81
C SER A 31 -14.49 -7.20 31.36
N LYS A 32 -15.65 -7.76 31.03
CA LYS A 32 -16.59 -7.37 29.97
C LYS A 32 -16.43 -5.90 29.56
N LEU A 33 -16.10 -5.70 28.28
CA LEU A 33 -16.62 -4.58 27.49
C LEU A 33 -17.38 -5.19 26.31
N ARG A 34 -18.69 -5.34 26.51
CA ARG A 34 -19.67 -5.71 25.49
C ARG A 34 -20.42 -4.43 25.14
N ALA A 35 -20.19 -3.91 23.96
CA ALA A 35 -21.06 -2.97 23.24
C ALA A 35 -20.92 -3.34 21.76
N THR A 36 -21.69 -4.29 21.25
CA THR A 36 -22.93 -4.04 20.47
C THR A 36 -22.81 -2.86 19.50
N CYS A 37 -22.27 -3.13 18.32
CA CYS A 37 -22.83 -2.57 17.09
C CYS A 37 -22.80 -3.67 16.04
N GLY A 38 -23.89 -4.43 15.98
CA GLY A 38 -24.13 -5.37 14.90
C GLY A 38 -24.51 -4.58 13.67
N VAL A 39 -23.54 -4.31 12.81
CA VAL A 39 -23.80 -4.04 11.40
C VAL A 39 -23.57 -5.36 10.68
N ARG A 40 -24.66 -6.09 10.44
CA ARG A 40 -24.70 -7.14 9.44
C ARG A 40 -24.42 -6.48 8.10
N ILE A 41 -23.20 -6.61 7.58
CA ILE A 41 -22.87 -6.19 6.22
C ILE A 41 -23.37 -7.31 5.29
N GLU A 42 -24.66 -7.28 4.94
CA GLU A 42 -25.28 -8.18 3.95
C GLU A 42 -25.03 -7.70 2.49
N HIS A 43 -23.98 -6.91 2.24
CA HIS A 43 -23.69 -6.37 0.90
C HIS A 43 -22.27 -6.63 0.37
N ALA A 44 -21.57 -7.66 0.86
CA ALA A 44 -20.31 -8.11 0.25
C ALA A 44 -20.50 -9.16 -0.87
N ALA A 45 -21.68 -9.78 -0.97
CA ALA A 45 -21.92 -10.90 -1.89
C ALA A 45 -22.07 -10.49 -3.36
N ALA A 46 -22.45 -9.24 -3.67
CA ALA A 46 -22.78 -8.83 -5.03
C ALA A 46 -21.56 -8.52 -5.93
N ILE A 47 -20.40 -8.21 -5.35
CA ILE A 47 -19.17 -7.95 -6.12
C ILE A 47 -18.34 -9.23 -6.28
N GLY A 48 -18.38 -10.15 -5.30
CA GLY A 48 -17.73 -11.47 -5.41
C GLY A 48 -18.38 -12.40 -6.45
N ALA A 49 -19.68 -12.24 -6.70
CA ALA A 49 -20.42 -13.05 -7.68
C ALA A 49 -20.12 -12.72 -9.15
N LEU A 50 -19.46 -11.58 -9.44
CA LEU A 50 -19.08 -11.21 -10.81
C LEU A 50 -17.81 -11.91 -11.30
N PHE A 51 -17.08 -12.61 -10.42
CA PHE A 51 -15.84 -13.33 -10.77
C PHE A 51 -15.89 -14.84 -10.56
N SER A 52 -16.95 -15.41 -9.95
CA SER A 52 -17.04 -16.87 -9.74
C SER A 52 -17.59 -17.64 -10.96
N GLY A 53 -17.58 -17.05 -12.16
CA GLY A 53 -18.34 -17.57 -13.30
C GLY A 53 -17.74 -17.34 -14.69
N ILE A 54 -16.44 -17.09 -14.83
CA ILE A 54 -15.80 -17.11 -16.15
C ILE A 54 -15.16 -18.48 -16.33
N ALA A 55 -15.95 -19.38 -16.90
CA ALA A 55 -15.51 -20.68 -17.36
C ALA A 55 -14.53 -20.51 -18.53
N ASP A 56 -13.37 -21.14 -18.39
CA ASP A 56 -12.60 -21.88 -19.39
C ASP A 56 -13.13 -21.71 -20.84
N GLY A 57 -12.46 -20.91 -21.68
CA GLY A 57 -12.86 -20.79 -23.09
C GLY A 57 -12.08 -19.84 -23.99
N ASP A 58 -11.67 -18.67 -23.51
CA ASP A 58 -10.86 -17.72 -24.29
C ASP A 58 -9.71 -17.24 -23.42
N ALA A 59 -8.48 -17.31 -23.92
CA ALA A 59 -7.30 -16.84 -23.20
C ALA A 59 -7.49 -15.35 -22.86
N GLU A 60 -7.79 -15.07 -21.59
CA GLU A 60 -7.95 -13.71 -21.09
C GLU A 60 -6.65 -12.94 -21.35
N GLU A 61 -6.68 -12.00 -22.28
CA GLU A 61 -5.48 -11.32 -22.76
C GLU A 61 -5.45 -9.89 -22.22
N LEU A 62 -4.58 -9.66 -21.24
CA LEU A 62 -4.26 -8.33 -20.75
C LEU A 62 -2.78 -8.03 -21.02
N ILE A 63 -2.54 -7.03 -21.86
CA ILE A 63 -1.20 -6.53 -22.19
C ILE A 63 -1.05 -5.13 -21.61
N LEU A 64 -0.03 -4.98 -20.78
CA LEU A 64 0.38 -3.72 -20.17
C LEU A 64 1.70 -3.28 -20.80
N GLU A 65 1.87 -1.99 -21.03
CA GLU A 65 3.15 -1.40 -21.42
C GLU A 65 3.70 -0.59 -20.25
N VAL A 66 4.97 -0.83 -19.90
CA VAL A 66 5.65 -0.08 -18.85
C VAL A 66 5.99 1.30 -19.36
N VAL A 67 5.40 2.32 -18.74
CA VAL A 67 5.58 3.73 -19.10
C VAL A 67 6.76 4.31 -18.32
N SER A 68 6.80 4.06 -17.02
CA SER A 68 7.85 4.59 -16.14
C SER A 68 8.08 3.65 -14.97
N THR A 69 9.32 3.66 -14.47
CA THR A 69 9.74 2.84 -13.35
C THR A 69 10.25 3.72 -12.21
N ALA A 70 9.99 3.34 -10.96
CA ALA A 70 10.58 4.02 -9.81
C ALA A 70 12.07 3.64 -9.59
N ALA A 71 12.79 3.28 -10.67
CA ALA A 71 14.01 2.48 -10.70
C ALA A 71 15.31 3.19 -10.23
N ASP A 72 15.23 4.01 -9.19
CA ASP A 72 16.44 4.38 -8.48
C ASP A 72 16.77 3.26 -7.49
N ASP A 73 17.91 2.61 -7.71
CA ASP A 73 18.52 1.53 -6.93
C ASP A 73 19.00 2.05 -5.55
N SER A 74 18.12 2.79 -4.88
CA SER A 74 18.31 3.32 -3.54
C SER A 74 18.09 2.17 -2.56
N ARG A 75 18.99 2.05 -1.57
CA ARG A 75 19.08 0.95 -0.60
C ARG A 75 17.79 0.65 0.20
N GLY A 76 16.75 1.46 0.08
CA GLY A 76 15.45 1.30 0.73
C GLY A 76 14.31 0.81 -0.17
N VAL A 77 14.54 0.62 -1.47
CA VAL A 77 13.51 0.20 -2.44
C VAL A 77 13.81 -1.18 -3.00
N ARG A 78 12.76 -1.99 -3.21
CA ARG A 78 12.83 -3.25 -3.95
C ARG A 78 12.29 -3.03 -5.36
N PRO A 79 13.15 -2.92 -6.39
CA PRO A 79 12.70 -2.74 -7.75
C PRO A 79 12.01 -4.02 -8.26
N SER A 80 11.07 -3.83 -9.18
CA SER A 80 10.33 -4.91 -9.85
C SER A 80 11.17 -5.64 -10.92
N GLY A 81 12.22 -4.99 -11.43
CA GLY A 81 13.10 -5.52 -12.48
C GLY A 81 12.61 -5.29 -13.92
N PHE A 82 11.52 -4.56 -14.11
CA PHE A 82 10.99 -4.21 -15.43
C PHE A 82 11.70 -3.00 -16.04
N LYS A 83 11.70 -2.92 -17.38
CA LYS A 83 12.25 -1.80 -18.14
C LYS A 83 11.14 -0.96 -18.77
N GLU A 84 11.43 0.32 -19.02
CA GLU A 84 10.53 1.20 -19.76
C GLU A 84 10.31 0.71 -21.20
N ALA A 85 9.12 0.97 -21.73
CA ALA A 85 8.60 0.46 -23.01
C ALA A 85 8.50 -1.08 -23.11
N GLN A 86 8.68 -1.81 -22.00
CA GLN A 86 8.48 -3.25 -21.97
C GLN A 86 6.99 -3.59 -21.97
N GLN A 87 6.59 -4.55 -22.81
CA GLN A 87 5.24 -5.12 -22.77
C GLN A 87 5.19 -6.31 -21.81
N LEU A 88 4.20 -6.30 -20.94
CA LEU A 88 3.93 -7.30 -19.92
C LEU A 88 2.60 -7.97 -20.23
N GLN A 89 2.63 -9.28 -20.44
CA GLN A 89 1.43 -10.10 -20.55
C GLN A 89 1.02 -10.58 -19.15
N VAL A 90 -0.19 -10.25 -18.75
CA VAL A 90 -0.81 -10.73 -17.51
C VAL A 90 -1.57 -12.01 -17.83
N ASN A 91 -1.14 -13.12 -17.22
CA ASN A 91 -1.70 -14.45 -17.46
C ASN A 91 -2.96 -14.71 -16.64
N LYS A 92 -3.02 -14.14 -15.43
CA LYS A 92 -4.12 -14.34 -14.50
C LYS A 92 -4.37 -13.05 -13.74
N LEU A 93 -5.62 -12.63 -13.75
CA LEU A 93 -6.12 -11.53 -12.94
C LEU A 93 -7.17 -12.09 -11.98
N SER A 94 -7.00 -11.86 -10.67
CA SER A 94 -7.93 -12.36 -9.67
C SER A 94 -8.19 -11.33 -8.58
N THR A 95 -9.40 -11.32 -8.05
CA THR A 95 -9.73 -10.53 -6.87
C THR A 95 -9.48 -11.40 -5.64
N GLU A 96 -8.49 -11.03 -4.83
CA GLU A 96 -8.10 -11.82 -3.66
C GLU A 96 -8.77 -11.32 -2.39
N SER A 97 -9.23 -12.25 -1.56
CA SER A 97 -9.74 -11.95 -0.21
C SER A 97 -8.61 -11.37 0.64
N GLY A 98 -8.76 -10.13 1.10
CA GLY A 98 -7.74 -9.41 1.88
C GLY A 98 -7.38 -8.05 1.28
N PHE A 99 -7.54 -7.85 -0.03
CA PHE A 99 -7.33 -6.53 -0.65
C PHE A 99 -8.40 -5.50 -0.27
N GLU A 100 -9.48 -5.93 0.38
CA GLU A 100 -10.46 -5.05 1.02
C GLU A 100 -9.79 -4.11 2.04
N ALA A 101 -8.73 -4.55 2.72
CA ALA A 101 -8.00 -3.69 3.65
C ALA A 101 -7.35 -2.48 2.93
N LEU A 102 -6.93 -2.66 1.67
CA LEU A 102 -6.35 -1.58 0.87
C LEU A 102 -7.39 -0.52 0.48
N SER A 103 -8.67 -0.91 0.39
CA SER A 103 -9.76 0.02 0.08
C SER A 103 -10.31 0.76 1.30
N LEU A 104 -10.03 0.29 2.53
CA LEU A 104 -10.50 0.92 3.78
C LEU A 104 -10.05 2.38 3.93
N ARG A 105 -8.85 2.71 3.44
CA ARG A 105 -8.34 4.10 3.43
C ARG A 105 -9.25 5.04 2.65
N TYR A 106 -9.99 4.52 1.67
CA TYR A 106 -10.90 5.28 0.83
C TYR A 106 -12.36 5.18 1.29
N SER A 107 -12.62 4.65 2.49
CA SER A 107 -13.95 4.71 3.09
C SER A 107 -14.34 6.16 3.39
N GLU A 108 -15.62 6.48 3.23
CA GLU A 108 -16.13 7.85 3.37
C GLU A 108 -15.80 8.47 4.73
N ALA A 109 -15.91 7.67 5.81
CA ALA A 109 -15.59 8.10 7.16
C ALA A 109 -14.12 8.52 7.31
N VAL A 110 -13.19 7.82 6.66
CA VAL A 110 -11.75 8.14 6.70
C VAL A 110 -11.47 9.32 5.78
N ARG A 111 -12.00 9.29 4.55
CA ARG A 111 -11.79 10.33 3.54
C ARG A 111 -12.22 11.72 3.99
N ALA A 112 -13.31 11.81 4.75
CA ALA A 112 -13.80 13.07 5.29
C ALA A 112 -12.82 13.74 6.28
N THR A 113 -11.87 12.98 6.85
CA THR A 113 -10.87 13.49 7.80
C THR A 113 -9.53 13.81 7.15
N TRP A 114 -9.33 13.45 5.88
CA TRP A 114 -8.05 13.58 5.18
C TRP A 114 -8.09 14.78 4.22
N PRO A 115 -6.92 15.35 3.86
CA PRO A 115 -6.88 16.46 2.92
C PRO A 115 -7.51 16.12 1.56
N ASP A 116 -8.06 17.14 0.90
CA ASP A 116 -8.67 17.04 -0.43
C ASP A 116 -7.61 17.04 -1.54
N ASP A 117 -6.72 16.04 -1.51
CA ASP A 117 -5.68 15.82 -2.52
C ASP A 117 -5.82 14.43 -3.17
N TYR A 118 -5.31 14.28 -4.39
CA TYR A 118 -5.35 13.03 -5.16
C TYR A 118 -4.89 11.83 -4.33
N ARG A 119 -3.78 12.00 -3.58
CA ARG A 119 -3.17 10.97 -2.73
C ARG A 119 -4.13 10.35 -1.71
N PHE A 120 -5.19 11.08 -1.35
CA PHE A 120 -6.10 10.73 -0.27
C PHE A 120 -7.52 10.47 -0.77
N GLN A 121 -7.92 11.15 -1.85
CA GLN A 121 -9.27 11.08 -2.39
C GLN A 121 -9.43 10.06 -3.53
N ALA A 122 -8.34 9.72 -4.24
CA ALA A 122 -8.39 8.82 -5.38
C ALA A 122 -8.55 7.35 -4.96
N SER A 123 -9.79 6.86 -4.95
CA SER A 123 -10.10 5.48 -4.61
C SER A 123 -9.56 4.49 -5.65
N LYS A 124 -8.79 3.50 -5.21
CA LYS A 124 -8.17 2.51 -6.10
C LYS A 124 -8.79 1.12 -5.95
N ARG A 125 -8.99 0.44 -7.08
CA ARG A 125 -9.30 -0.99 -7.15
C ARG A 125 -8.00 -1.77 -7.28
N SER A 126 -7.92 -2.88 -6.56
CA SER A 126 -6.72 -3.71 -6.51
C SER A 126 -7.06 -5.13 -6.97
N TRP A 127 -6.21 -5.71 -7.80
CA TRP A 127 -6.29 -7.09 -8.26
C TRP A 127 -4.94 -7.76 -8.14
N ARG A 128 -4.95 -9.07 -7.96
CA ARG A 128 -3.75 -9.90 -8.01
C ARG A 128 -3.49 -10.28 -9.46
N ALA A 129 -2.32 -9.95 -9.95
CA ALA A 129 -1.83 -10.22 -11.28
C ALA A 129 -0.64 -11.18 -11.24
N SER A 130 -0.63 -12.17 -12.13
CA SER A 130 0.55 -12.99 -12.44
C SER A 130 1.03 -12.67 -13.86
N ILE A 131 2.33 -12.48 -14.02
CA ILE A 131 2.95 -12.00 -15.26
C ILE A 131 3.68 -13.15 -15.94
N ALA A 132 3.53 -13.29 -17.26
CA ALA A 132 4.13 -14.38 -18.02
C ALA A 132 5.65 -14.50 -17.86
N PHE A 133 6.35 -13.37 -17.76
CA PHE A 133 7.80 -13.33 -17.60
C PHE A 133 8.28 -13.79 -16.22
N ALA A 134 7.42 -13.74 -15.20
CA ALA A 134 7.75 -14.11 -13.82
C ALA A 134 6.54 -14.80 -13.17
N PRO A 135 6.20 -16.04 -13.59
CA PRO A 135 4.99 -16.72 -13.14
C PRO A 135 5.00 -17.00 -11.63
N ASP A 136 6.18 -17.19 -11.06
CA ASP A 136 6.40 -17.46 -9.63
C ASP A 136 6.25 -16.21 -8.75
N LYS A 137 6.09 -15.03 -9.35
CA LYS A 137 5.93 -13.76 -8.62
C LYS A 137 4.51 -13.25 -8.76
N ALA A 138 3.91 -12.91 -7.63
CA ALA A 138 2.64 -12.21 -7.58
C ALA A 138 2.87 -10.69 -7.68
N TYR A 139 1.90 -10.02 -8.29
CA TYR A 139 1.88 -8.57 -8.37
C TYR A 139 0.49 -8.07 -7.99
N VAL A 140 0.42 -6.86 -7.44
CA VAL A 140 -0.85 -6.16 -7.21
C VAL A 140 -1.00 -5.09 -8.28
N LEU A 141 -1.99 -5.27 -9.14
CA LEU A 141 -2.41 -4.27 -10.11
C LEU A 141 -3.40 -3.32 -9.41
N GLN A 142 -3.09 -2.03 -9.40
CA GLN A 142 -3.98 -1.01 -8.86
C GLN A 142 -4.38 -0.01 -9.95
N MET A 143 -5.67 0.31 -10.01
CA MET A 143 -6.20 1.33 -10.91
C MET A 143 -7.17 2.24 -10.17
N ALA A 144 -7.15 3.53 -10.49
CA ALA A 144 -8.12 4.47 -9.98
C ALA A 144 -9.55 4.13 -10.43
N THR A 145 -10.51 4.27 -9.53
CA THR A 145 -11.91 3.94 -9.80
C THR A 145 -12.51 4.96 -10.77
N ARG A 146 -12.21 6.25 -10.58
CA ARG A 146 -12.70 7.34 -11.44
C ARG A 146 -11.85 7.44 -12.69
N ALA A 147 -12.48 7.67 -13.84
CA ALA A 147 -11.78 7.74 -15.12
C ALA A 147 -10.82 8.95 -15.20
N GLU A 148 -11.20 10.08 -14.59
CA GLU A 148 -10.41 11.32 -14.52
C GLU A 148 -9.05 11.12 -13.85
N GLU A 149 -8.97 10.18 -12.91
CA GLU A 149 -7.78 9.86 -12.12
C GLU A 149 -6.89 8.81 -12.79
N ARG A 150 -7.30 8.25 -13.95
CA ARG A 150 -6.52 7.25 -14.71
C ARG A 150 -5.55 7.92 -15.69
N SER A 151 -4.83 8.93 -15.22
CA SER A 151 -3.88 9.71 -16.01
C SER A 151 -2.44 9.30 -15.78
N GLU A 152 -1.54 9.70 -16.68
CA GLU A 152 -0.11 9.47 -16.54
C GLU A 152 0.46 10.22 -15.31
N ASP A 153 0.01 11.44 -15.08
CA ASP A 153 0.47 12.28 -13.96
C ASP A 153 0.09 11.69 -12.60
N ALA A 154 -1.11 11.13 -12.50
CA ALA A 154 -1.60 10.44 -11.31
C ALA A 154 -0.68 9.26 -10.91
N VAL A 155 -0.23 8.50 -11.91
CA VAL A 155 0.67 7.38 -11.69
C VAL A 155 2.12 7.83 -11.42
N LYS A 156 2.55 8.97 -11.99
CA LYS A 156 3.86 9.58 -11.65
C LYS A 156 3.92 9.98 -10.18
N TRP A 157 2.85 10.58 -9.63
CA TRP A 157 2.81 10.91 -8.21
C TRP A 157 2.92 9.65 -7.32
N ASP A 158 2.30 8.54 -7.72
CA ASP A 158 2.46 7.27 -7.00
C ASP A 158 3.91 6.76 -7.00
N LEU A 159 4.64 6.94 -8.12
CA LEU A 159 6.06 6.60 -8.20
C LEU A 159 6.91 7.50 -7.30
N GLU A 160 6.64 8.80 -7.28
CA GLU A 160 7.34 9.78 -6.42
C GLU A 160 7.13 9.51 -4.94
N ASP A 161 5.89 9.16 -4.55
CA ASP A 161 5.55 8.79 -3.18
C ASP A 161 6.34 7.52 -2.76
N ALA A 162 6.46 6.54 -3.65
CA ALA A 162 7.25 5.33 -3.40
C ALA A 162 8.75 5.62 -3.27
N LYS A 163 9.31 6.51 -4.11
CA LYS A 163 10.72 6.96 -4.00
C LYS A 163 10.97 7.68 -2.68
N SER A 164 10.04 8.53 -2.26
CA SER A 164 10.11 9.24 -0.99
C SER A 164 10.08 8.26 0.18
N ALA A 165 9.13 7.32 0.19
CA ALA A 165 9.05 6.27 1.20
C ALA A 165 10.32 5.42 1.26
N GLY A 166 10.87 5.04 0.11
CA GLY A 166 12.15 4.32 0.03
C GLY A 166 13.32 5.07 0.65
N SER A 167 13.38 6.39 0.43
CA SER A 167 14.39 7.27 1.04
C SER A 167 14.27 7.35 2.56
N TYR A 168 13.04 7.35 3.09
CA TYR A 168 12.80 7.25 4.53
C TYR A 168 13.21 5.87 5.09
N ALA A 169 12.82 4.78 4.43
CA ALA A 169 13.21 3.44 4.83
C ALA A 169 14.73 3.27 4.88
N HIS A 170 15.44 3.84 3.89
CA HIS A 170 16.91 3.83 3.91
C HIS A 170 17.49 4.56 5.13
N ARG A 171 17.03 5.77 5.43
CA ARG A 171 17.49 6.54 6.62
C ARG A 171 17.17 5.82 7.92
N PHE A 172 15.98 5.22 8.02
CA PHE A 172 15.60 4.41 9.17
C PHE A 172 16.54 3.21 9.37
N ASN A 173 16.88 2.50 8.30
CA ASN A 173 17.81 1.38 8.36
C ASN A 173 19.21 1.83 8.78
N LEU A 174 19.68 3.01 8.33
CA LEU A 174 20.97 3.56 8.77
C LEU A 174 20.96 3.87 10.27
N TYR A 175 19.93 4.61 10.73
CA TYR A 175 19.78 4.96 12.14
C TYR A 175 19.70 3.73 13.05
N SER A 176 18.93 2.72 12.65
CA SER A 176 18.76 1.48 13.42
C SER A 176 20.09 0.73 13.57
N ARG A 177 20.91 0.70 12.50
CA ARG A 177 22.22 0.05 12.51
C ARG A 177 23.24 0.81 13.35
N GLU A 178 23.20 2.14 13.32
CA GLU A 178 24.06 2.98 14.17
C GLU A 178 23.74 2.77 15.65
N HIS A 179 22.45 2.76 16.01
CA HIS A 179 22.03 2.60 17.39
C HIS A 179 22.33 1.20 17.96
N ALA A 180 22.12 0.15 17.17
CA ALA A 180 22.49 -1.21 17.56
C ALA A 180 24.01 -1.37 17.75
N ARG A 181 24.81 -0.70 16.91
CA ARG A 181 26.27 -0.67 17.06
C ARG A 181 26.70 0.00 18.37
N GLU A 182 26.01 1.05 18.80
CA GLU A 182 26.25 1.71 20.10
C GLU A 182 25.84 0.81 21.28
N ALA A 183 24.76 0.04 21.14
CA ALA A 183 24.28 -0.91 22.13
C ALA A 183 25.12 -2.20 22.23
N GLY A 184 26.06 -2.42 21.28
CA GLY A 184 26.85 -3.65 21.21
C GLY A 184 26.11 -4.85 20.63
N GLU A 185 24.99 -4.61 19.94
CA GLU A 185 24.19 -5.65 19.27
C GLU A 185 24.77 -6.02 17.89
N ALA A 186 24.50 -7.24 17.44
CA ALA A 186 24.94 -7.71 16.13
C ALA A 186 24.16 -6.99 15.01
N VAL A 187 24.82 -6.04 14.35
CA VAL A 187 24.25 -5.20 13.27
C VAL A 187 23.71 -6.03 12.10
N ASP A 188 24.29 -7.22 11.85
CA ASP A 188 23.89 -8.10 10.74
C ASP A 188 22.57 -8.84 10.99
N GLU A 189 22.07 -8.86 12.22
CA GLU A 189 20.80 -9.51 12.59
C GLU A 189 19.59 -8.57 12.52
N LEU A 190 19.81 -7.26 12.26
CA LEU A 190 18.72 -6.29 12.26
C LEU A 190 17.86 -6.40 10.99
N PRO A 191 16.53 -6.47 11.15
CA PRO A 191 15.63 -6.49 10.02
C PRO A 191 15.71 -5.16 9.25
N CYS A 192 16.04 -5.23 7.97
CA CYS A 192 16.05 -4.07 7.09
C CYS A 192 14.66 -3.87 6.46
N VAL A 193 14.12 -2.66 6.58
CA VAL A 193 12.86 -2.28 5.93
C VAL A 193 13.12 -1.97 4.45
N LYS A 194 12.35 -2.57 3.56
CA LYS A 194 12.36 -2.25 2.12
C LYS A 194 10.95 -1.93 1.63
N VAL A 195 10.85 -0.91 0.80
CA VAL A 195 9.59 -0.49 0.17
C VAL A 195 9.46 -1.18 -1.19
N ALA A 196 8.31 -1.81 -1.44
CA ALA A 196 7.98 -2.33 -2.76
C ALA A 196 7.80 -1.16 -3.74
N ALA A 197 8.60 -1.08 -4.81
CA ALA A 197 8.45 -0.01 -5.80
C ALA A 197 7.39 -0.36 -6.85
N PRO A 198 6.41 0.53 -7.09
CA PRO A 198 5.48 0.35 -8.19
C PRO A 198 6.14 0.60 -9.54
N VAL A 199 5.48 0.08 -10.57
CA VAL A 199 5.74 0.39 -11.97
C VAL A 199 4.50 1.04 -12.56
N ALA A 200 4.70 2.10 -13.32
CA ALA A 200 3.65 2.76 -14.09
C ALA A 200 3.39 1.99 -15.38
N CYS A 201 2.16 1.58 -15.59
CA CYS A 201 1.75 0.78 -16.73
C CYS A 201 0.58 1.44 -17.47
N ARG A 202 0.59 1.36 -18.80
CA ARG A 202 -0.53 1.71 -19.67
C ARG A 202 -1.18 0.45 -20.22
N VAL A 203 -2.51 0.39 -20.23
CA VAL A 203 -3.26 -0.73 -20.80
C VAL A 203 -3.21 -0.64 -22.33
N VAL A 204 -2.58 -1.61 -22.98
CA VAL A 204 -2.47 -1.69 -24.45
C VAL A 204 -3.59 -2.54 -25.03
N LYS A 205 -3.86 -3.69 -24.40
CA LYS A 205 -4.89 -4.65 -24.82
C LYS A 205 -5.51 -5.29 -23.61
N THR A 206 -6.80 -5.57 -23.66
CA THR A 206 -7.55 -6.12 -22.53
C THR A 206 -8.80 -6.85 -23.03
N SER A 207 -9.09 -8.00 -22.44
CA SER A 207 -10.39 -8.68 -22.56
C SER A 207 -11.46 -8.05 -21.64
N PHE A 208 -11.08 -7.12 -20.75
CA PHE A 208 -11.95 -6.50 -19.75
C PHE A 208 -12.08 -4.97 -19.91
N PRO A 209 -12.59 -4.47 -21.04
CA PRO A 209 -12.61 -3.02 -21.30
C PRO A 209 -13.45 -2.22 -20.30
N ALA A 210 -14.44 -2.84 -19.66
CA ALA A 210 -15.27 -2.19 -18.63
C ALA A 210 -14.48 -1.90 -17.33
N LEU A 211 -13.50 -2.73 -17.01
CA LEU A 211 -12.70 -2.59 -15.79
C LEU A 211 -11.37 -1.87 -16.05
N LEU A 212 -10.69 -2.30 -17.12
CA LEU A 212 -9.36 -1.84 -17.51
C LEU A 212 -9.46 -1.33 -18.96
N PRO A 213 -9.95 -0.10 -19.20
CA PRO A 213 -10.08 0.41 -20.55
C PRO A 213 -8.71 0.62 -21.21
N VAL A 214 -8.63 0.37 -22.51
CA VAL A 214 -7.42 0.60 -23.31
C VAL A 214 -7.02 2.07 -23.23
N GLY A 215 -5.73 2.33 -23.06
CA GLY A 215 -5.16 3.66 -22.89
C GLY A 215 -5.16 4.18 -21.45
N ALA A 216 -5.84 3.50 -20.50
CA ALA A 216 -5.79 3.89 -19.10
C ALA A 216 -4.45 3.56 -18.45
N TYR A 217 -4.13 4.33 -17.40
CA TYR A 217 -2.93 4.15 -16.59
C TYR A 217 -3.24 3.42 -15.29
N CYS A 218 -2.30 2.59 -14.86
CA CYS A 218 -2.36 1.79 -13.64
C CYS A 218 -0.98 1.61 -13.02
N THR A 219 -0.94 1.21 -11.75
CA THR A 219 0.29 0.85 -11.06
C THR A 219 0.37 -0.65 -10.83
N LEU A 220 1.56 -1.19 -10.97
CA LEU A 220 1.85 -2.59 -10.73
C LEU A 220 2.88 -2.70 -9.60
N TRP A 221 2.46 -3.28 -8.48
CA TRP A 221 3.29 -3.42 -7.28
C TRP A 221 3.80 -4.85 -7.14
N PRO A 222 5.09 -5.07 -6.80
CA PRO A 222 5.56 -6.41 -6.48
C PRO A 222 4.92 -6.86 -5.16
N TYR A 223 4.37 -8.07 -5.14
CA TYR A 223 3.72 -8.66 -3.98
C TYR A 223 4.42 -9.98 -3.65
N SER A 224 4.92 -10.07 -2.43
CA SER A 224 5.41 -11.34 -1.89
C SER A 224 4.25 -12.03 -1.19
N ASP A 225 3.91 -13.23 -1.64
CA ASP A 225 3.04 -14.09 -0.84
C ASP A 225 3.71 -14.37 0.50
N PRO A 226 2.96 -14.33 1.61
CA PRO A 226 3.43 -14.98 2.83
C PRO A 226 3.53 -16.48 2.54
N GLU A 227 4.73 -17.04 2.66
CA GLU A 227 4.96 -18.49 2.67
C GLU A 227 4.18 -19.18 3.81
#